data_AF-A0A439LXR8-F1
#
_entry.id   AF-A0A439LXR8-F1
#
_cell.length_a   1.000
_cell.length_b   1.000
_cell.length_c   1.000
_cell.angle_alpha   90.00
_cell.angle_beta   90.00
_cell.angle_gamma   90.00
#
_symmetry.space_group_name_H-M   'P 1'
#
loop_
_entity.id
_entity.type
_entity.pdbx_description
1 polymer ?
#
loop_
_entity_poly.entity_id
_entity_poly.type
_entity_poly.pdbx_seq_one_letter_code
_entity_poly.pdbx_strand_id
1 'polypeptide(L)'
;MSDQSNQPRTASAVTRSFFSHLAAAGVSQETLAKRSGCHVNTFYSWKTGKASASVPNMEAALAVLGLELVIRPINSKPEDIAA
;
A
#
# COMPACT_ATOMS: atom_id res chain seq x y z
N MET A 1 -10.77 3.80 -22.76
CA MET A 1 -11.67 3.17 -21.78
C MET A 1 -10.87 2.93 -20.52
N SER A 2 -11.11 3.69 -19.44
CA SER A 2 -10.39 3.51 -18.19
C SER A 2 -10.91 2.24 -17.51
N ASP A 3 -10.04 1.23 -17.42
CA ASP A 3 -10.36 -0.10 -16.92
C ASP A 3 -10.63 -0.06 -15.41
N GLN A 4 -11.87 0.26 -15.03
CA GLN A 4 -12.31 0.34 -13.64
C GLN A 4 -12.21 -1.02 -12.92
N SER A 5 -12.03 -2.13 -13.65
CA SER A 5 -11.90 -3.48 -13.09
C SER A 5 -10.61 -3.72 -12.30
N ASN A 6 -9.60 -2.85 -12.46
CA ASN A 6 -8.30 -3.03 -11.82
C ASN A 6 -8.14 -2.22 -10.51
N GLN A 7 -9.12 -1.38 -10.15
CA GLN A 7 -9.02 -0.55 -8.95
C GLN A 7 -9.27 -1.34 -7.65
N PRO A 8 -8.50 -1.10 -6.58
CA PRO A 8 -8.73 -1.74 -5.28
C PRO A 8 -10.11 -1.38 -4.72
N ARG A 9 -10.89 -2.38 -4.33
CA ARG A 9 -12.24 -2.24 -3.74
C ARG A 9 -12.21 -1.96 -2.24
N THR A 10 -11.03 -1.80 -1.65
CA THR A 10 -10.84 -1.53 -0.22
C THR A 10 -11.32 -0.14 0.17
N ALA A 11 -11.88 -0.02 1.39
CA ALA A 11 -12.27 1.25 1.99
C ALA A 11 -11.07 2.11 2.43
N SER A 12 -9.90 1.51 2.66
CA SER A 12 -8.70 2.21 3.13
C SER A 12 -8.04 3.05 2.03
N ALA A 13 -7.87 4.35 2.28
CA ALA A 13 -7.13 5.25 1.39
C ALA A 13 -5.65 4.86 1.28
N VAL A 14 -5.04 4.37 2.37
CA VAL A 14 -3.65 3.90 2.40
C VAL A 14 -3.47 2.70 1.47
N THR A 15 -4.37 1.72 1.56
CA THR A 15 -4.31 0.52 0.71
C THR A 15 -4.55 0.87 -0.76
N ARG A 16 -5.44 1.83 -1.07
CA ARG A 16 -5.60 2.32 -2.45
C ARG A 16 -4.33 2.99 -2.97
N SER A 17 -3.72 3.86 -2.16
CA SER A 17 -2.46 4.54 -2.51
C SER A 17 -1.35 3.52 -2.79
N PHE A 18 -1.19 2.52 -1.92
CA PHE A 18 -0.24 1.44 -2.10
C PHE A 18 -0.35 0.76 -3.49
N PHE A 19 -1.57 0.38 -3.91
CA PHE A 19 -1.76 -0.25 -5.23
C PHE A 19 -1.53 0.71 -6.40
N SER A 20 -1.75 2.01 -6.21
CA SER A 20 -1.38 3.04 -7.19
C SER A 20 0.14 3.09 -7.39
N HIS A 21 0.91 3.08 -6.29
CA HIS A 21 2.37 3.02 -6.35
C HIS A 21 2.87 1.70 -6.95
N LEU A 22 2.25 0.57 -6.61
CA LEU A 22 2.58 -0.73 -7.20
C LEU A 22 2.39 -0.74 -8.72
N ALA A 23 1.25 -0.19 -9.20
CA ALA A 23 0.96 -0.10 -10.62
C ALA A 23 1.95 0.83 -11.34
N ALA A 24 2.27 1.98 -10.75
CA ALA A 24 3.24 2.92 -11.31
C ALA A 24 4.66 2.33 -11.38
N ALA A 25 5.04 1.49 -10.41
CA ALA A 25 6.32 0.81 -10.38
C ALA A 25 6.41 -0.38 -11.36
N GLY A 26 5.30 -0.82 -11.96
CA GLY A 26 5.28 -1.98 -12.86
C GLY A 26 5.66 -3.31 -12.18
N VAL A 27 5.61 -3.39 -10.85
CA VAL A 27 6.00 -4.58 -10.08
C VAL A 27 4.80 -5.52 -9.98
N SER A 28 5.00 -6.78 -10.38
CA SER A 28 3.96 -7.81 -10.23
C SER A 28 3.72 -8.19 -8.76
N GLN A 29 2.51 -8.64 -8.43
CA GLN A 29 2.19 -9.10 -7.07
C GLN A 29 3.01 -10.33 -6.65
N GLU A 30 3.45 -11.15 -7.60
CA GLU A 30 4.33 -12.30 -7.33
C GLU A 30 5.74 -11.85 -6.92
N THR A 31 6.30 -10.88 -7.63
CA THR A 31 7.61 -10.28 -7.28
C THR A 31 7.53 -9.59 -5.94
N LEU A 32 6.44 -8.86 -5.71
CA LEU A 32 6.16 -8.22 -4.43
C LEU A 32 6.08 -9.24 -3.29
N ALA A 33 5.34 -10.34 -3.47
CA ALA A 33 5.21 -11.41 -2.48
C ALA A 33 6.57 -12.02 -2.12
N LYS A 34 7.38 -12.37 -3.13
CA LYS A 34 8.72 -12.92 -2.92
C LYS A 34 9.64 -11.99 -2.14
N ARG A 35 9.59 -10.68 -2.43
CA ARG A 35 10.51 -9.69 -1.83
C ARG A 35 10.04 -9.16 -0.48
N SER A 36 8.72 -9.08 -0.25
CA SER A 36 8.15 -8.58 1.01
C SER A 36 7.98 -9.68 2.08
N GLY A 37 8.13 -10.95 1.72
CA GLY A 37 7.83 -12.08 2.60
C GLY A 37 6.34 -12.30 2.83
N CYS A 38 5.47 -11.53 2.18
CA CYS A 38 4.02 -11.70 2.26
C CYS A 38 3.51 -12.73 1.24
N HIS A 39 2.53 -13.53 1.62
CA HIS A 39 1.87 -14.45 0.69
C HIS A 39 1.06 -13.67 -0.38
N VAL A 40 1.01 -14.14 -1.64
CA VAL A 40 0.31 -13.43 -2.73
C VAL A 40 -1.17 -13.17 -2.42
N ASN A 41 -1.83 -14.14 -1.78
CA ASN A 41 -3.23 -14.03 -1.32
C ASN A 41 -3.47 -12.89 -0.32
N THR A 42 -2.43 -12.43 0.40
CA THR A 42 -2.51 -11.27 1.28
C THR A 42 -2.87 -10.03 0.48
N PHE A 43 -2.16 -9.77 -0.63
CA PHE A 43 -2.43 -8.62 -1.51
C PHE A 43 -3.79 -8.73 -2.19
N TYR A 44 -4.18 -9.93 -2.64
CA TYR A 44 -5.50 -10.15 -3.21
C TYR A 44 -6.62 -9.82 -2.21
N SER A 45 -6.47 -10.26 -0.96
CA SER A 45 -7.45 -10.00 0.11
C SER A 45 -7.55 -8.51 0.43
N TRP A 46 -6.44 -7.78 0.39
CA TRP A 46 -6.44 -6.32 0.53
C TRP A 46 -7.07 -5.62 -0.66
N LYS A 47 -6.74 -6.04 -1.90
CA LYS A 47 -7.26 -5.45 -3.13
C LYS A 47 -8.77 -5.59 -3.22
N THR A 48 -9.30 -6.74 -2.81
CA THR A 48 -10.74 -7.03 -2.82
C THR A 48 -11.49 -6.50 -1.61
N GLY A 49 -10.79 -6.03 -0.58
CA GLY A 49 -11.39 -5.56 0.68
C GLY A 49 -11.85 -6.71 1.59
N LYS A 50 -11.51 -7.97 1.28
CA LYS A 50 -11.80 -9.13 2.15
C LYS A 50 -11.05 -9.07 3.48
N ALA A 51 -9.89 -8.43 3.50
CA ALA A 51 -9.09 -8.22 4.71
C ALA A 51 -8.45 -6.84 4.72
N SER A 52 -8.27 -6.29 5.92
CA SER A 52 -7.49 -5.08 6.15
C SER A 52 -5.99 -5.36 6.02
N ALA A 53 -5.24 -4.37 5.55
CA ALA A 53 -3.79 -4.44 5.56
C ALA A 53 -3.25 -4.21 6.97
N SER A 54 -2.50 -5.18 7.50
CA SER A 54 -1.76 -4.99 8.73
C SER A 54 -0.57 -4.05 8.49
N VAL A 55 -0.23 -3.25 9.50
CA VAL A 55 0.88 -2.28 9.42
C VAL A 55 2.20 -2.96 9.06
N PRO A 56 2.64 -4.07 9.71
CA PRO A 56 3.93 -4.68 9.40
C PRO A 56 4.03 -5.21 7.96
N ASN A 57 2.95 -5.79 7.44
CA ASN A 57 2.94 -6.30 6.07
C ASN A 57 2.90 -5.14 5.05
N MET A 58 2.23 -4.04 5.38
CA MET A 58 2.20 -2.84 4.55
C MET A 58 3.60 -2.21 4.48
N GLU A 59 4.30 -2.09 5.61
CA GLU A 59 5.68 -1.61 5.67
C GLU A 59 6.62 -2.48 4.81
N ALA A 60 6.56 -3.81 4.99
CA ALA A 60 7.36 -4.74 4.20
C ALA A 60 7.08 -4.63 2.69
N ALA A 61 5.81 -4.46 2.31
CA ALA A 61 5.43 -4.30 0.90
C ALA A 61 5.87 -2.95 0.32
N LEU A 62 5.77 -1.86 1.08
CA LEU A 62 6.22 -0.53 0.67
C LEU A 62 7.75 -0.47 0.51
N ALA A 63 8.50 -1.15 1.39
CA ALA A 63 9.96 -1.23 1.30
C ALA A 63 10.43 -1.84 -0.03
N VAL A 64 9.71 -2.80 -0.59
CA VAL A 64 10.01 -3.39 -1.92
C VAL A 64 9.91 -2.35 -3.04
N LEU A 65 9.03 -1.35 -2.86
CA LEU A 65 8.80 -0.24 -3.80
C LEU A 65 9.72 0.96 -3.52
N GLY A 66 10.61 0.88 -2.52
CA GLY A 66 11.44 2.01 -2.09
C GLY A 66 10.65 3.12 -1.38
N LEU A 67 9.55 2.74 -0.73
CA LEU A 67 8.67 3.66 0.01
C LEU A 67 8.66 3.31 1.50
N GLU A 68 8.39 4.31 2.33
CA GLU A 68 8.22 4.16 3.76
C GLU A 68 6.79 4.52 4.19
N LEU A 69 6.31 3.84 5.24
CA LEU A 69 5.07 4.21 5.92
C LEU A 69 5.43 5.16 7.07
N VAL A 70 4.83 6.35 7.08
CA VAL A 70 5.12 7.39 8.08
C VAL A 70 3.87 7.76 8.86
N ILE A 71 4.05 8.02 10.15
CA ILE A 71 3.03 8.63 11.01
C ILE A 71 3.24 10.14 10.97
N ARG A 72 2.18 10.88 10.63
CA ARG A 72 2.18 12.35 10.59
C ARG A 72 0.96 12.89 11.34
N PRO A 73 1.07 13.96 12.13
CA PRO A 73 -0.10 14.56 12.78
C PRO A 73 -1.06 15.13 11.73
N ILE A 74 -2.35 14.83 11.89
CA ILE A 74 -3.41 15.21 10.92
C ILE A 74 -3.57 16.73 10.80
N ASN A 75 -3.28 17.46 11.89
CA ASN A 75 -3.43 18.92 11.99
C ASN A 75 -2.12 19.62 12.37
N SER A 76 -0.97 19.07 11.98
CA SER A 76 0.32 19.70 12.28
C SER A 76 0.30 21.15 11.81
N LYS A 77 0.49 22.10 12.71
CA LYS A 77 0.83 23.45 12.27
C LYS A 77 2.26 23.40 11.71
N PRO A 78 2.63 24.29 10.78
CA PRO A 78 3.98 24.31 10.23
C PRO A 78 5.07 24.37 11.30
N GLU A 79 4.78 24.97 12.46
CA GLU A 79 5.69 25.03 13.63
C GLU A 79 5.99 23.68 14.31
N ASP A 80 5.14 22.66 14.16
CA ASP A 80 5.27 21.38 14.89
C ASP A 80 6.25 20.38 14.24
N ILE A 81 6.70 20.65 13.01
CA ILE A 81 7.53 19.73 12.20
C ILE A 81 9.03 20.08 12.30
N ALA A 82 9.38 21.20 12.95
CA ALA A 82 10.74 21.76 12.96
C ALA A 82 11.58 21.44 14.22
N ALA A 83 11.22 20.42 15.01
CA ALA A 83 11.94 20.03 16.23
C ALA A 83 12.81 18.77 16.03
#